data_AF-A0A533RZV3-F1
#
_entry.id   AF-A0A533RZV3-F1
#
_cell.length_a   1.000
_cell.length_b   1.000
_cell.length_c   1.000
_cell.angle_alpha   90.00
_cell.angle_beta   90.00
_cell.angle_gamma   90.00
#
_symmetry.space_group_name_H-M   'P 1'
#
loop_
_entity.id
_entity.type
_entity.pdbx_description
1 polymer ?
#
loop_
_entity_poly.entity_id
_entity_poly.type
_entity_poly.pdbx_seq_one_letter_code
_entity_poly.pdbx_strand_id
1 'polypeptide(L)'
;MKLYENRSRKSPVVAYECGDDSITIKFFDGSVYLYTYESAGNANVEQMKKYALIGHGLNGFLTRFLSKGAGIKIQHDSEPIILN
;
A
#
# COMPACT_ATOMS: atom_id res chain seq x y z
N MET A 1 2.90 11.34 0.59
CA MET A 1 3.27 9.97 1.01
C MET A 1 4.62 9.94 1.73
N LYS A 2 4.72 9.14 2.81
CA LYS A 2 5.95 8.82 3.56
C LYS A 2 6.60 7.56 2.99
N LEU A 3 7.94 7.51 2.93
CA LEU A 3 8.68 6.33 2.49
C LEU A 3 8.49 5.16 3.44
N TYR A 4 8.29 3.97 2.87
CA TYR A 4 8.21 2.73 3.62
C TYR A 4 9.62 2.19 3.90
N GLU A 5 9.96 1.97 5.17
CA GLU A 5 11.33 1.59 5.57
C GLU A 5 11.78 0.23 5.00
N ASN A 6 10.82 -0.65 4.65
CA ASN A 6 11.08 -1.95 4.06
C ASN A 6 12.15 -2.75 4.82
N ARG A 7 11.97 -2.94 6.14
CA ARG A 7 12.95 -3.60 7.02
C ARG A 7 13.26 -5.05 6.63
N SER A 8 12.38 -5.71 5.87
CA SER A 8 12.62 -7.05 5.33
C SER A 8 13.43 -7.06 4.04
N ARG A 9 13.61 -5.89 3.38
CA ARG A 9 14.25 -5.70 2.05
C ARG A 9 13.63 -6.52 0.92
N LYS A 10 12.40 -7.01 1.11
CA LYS A 10 11.70 -7.90 0.17
C LYS A 10 10.30 -7.42 -0.15
N SER A 11 9.88 -6.27 0.39
CA SER A 11 8.55 -5.74 0.13
C SER A 11 8.52 -4.97 -1.19
N PRO A 12 7.48 -5.15 -2.01
CA PRO A 12 7.21 -4.30 -3.17
C PRO A 12 6.63 -2.93 -2.79
N VAL A 13 6.31 -2.67 -1.52
CA VAL A 13 5.78 -1.38 -1.06
C VAL A 13 6.93 -0.37 -0.93
N VAL A 14 6.74 0.83 -1.46
CA VAL A 14 7.76 1.90 -1.45
C VAL A 14 7.35 3.13 -0.65
N ALA A 15 6.05 3.43 -0.57
CA ALA A 15 5.55 4.57 0.20
C ALA A 15 4.10 4.35 0.63
N TYR A 16 3.69 5.09 1.65
CA TYR A 16 2.33 5.07 2.16
C TYR A 16 1.87 6.46 2.62
N GLU A 17 0.57 6.64 2.77
CA GLU A 17 -0.04 7.81 3.38
C GLU A 17 -1.24 7.38 4.22
N CYS A 18 -1.27 7.77 5.49
CA CYS A 18 -2.38 7.44 6.39
C CYS A 18 -3.36 8.62 6.40
N GLY A 19 -4.63 8.33 6.09
CA GLY A 19 -5.76 9.21 6.39
C GLY A 19 -6.48 8.76 7.67
N ASP A 20 -7.56 9.46 8.03
CA ASP A 20 -8.34 9.13 9.24
C ASP A 20 -9.04 7.76 9.09
N ASP A 21 -9.61 7.49 7.92
CA ASP A 21 -10.40 6.30 7.59
C ASP A 21 -9.76 5.43 6.49
N SER A 22 -8.52 5.76 6.12
CA SER A 22 -7.91 5.23 4.92
C SER A 22 -6.39 5.09 5.00
N ILE A 23 -5.84 4.30 4.09
CA ILE A 23 -4.42 4.25 3.80
C ILE A 23 -4.20 4.15 2.29
N THR A 24 -3.33 4.99 1.77
CA THR A 24 -2.88 4.94 0.38
C THR A 24 -1.50 4.28 0.34
N ILE A 25 -1.31 3.31 -0.54
CA ILE A 25 -0.08 2.51 -0.65
C ILE A 25 0.46 2.60 -2.08
N LYS A 26 1.74 2.95 -2.22
CA LYS A 26 2.48 2.96 -3.49
C LYS A 26 3.40 1.75 -3.55
N PHE A 27 3.41 1.08 -4.70
CA PHE A 27 4.27 -0.05 -5.01
C PHE A 27 5.41 0.35 -5.95
N PHE A 28 6.43 -0.50 -6.04
CA PHE A 28 7.64 -0.25 -6.85
C PHE A 28 7.36 -0.12 -8.35
N ASP A 29 6.27 -0.72 -8.83
CA ASP A 29 5.80 -0.63 -10.22
C ASP A 29 5.08 0.69 -10.52
N GLY A 30 5.06 1.63 -9.57
CA GLY A 30 4.39 2.91 -9.69
C GLY A 30 2.90 2.88 -9.37
N SER A 31 2.29 1.69 -9.20
CA SER A 31 0.87 1.60 -8.89
C SER A 31 0.55 2.13 -7.50
N VAL A 32 -0.58 2.83 -7.39
CA VAL A 32 -1.07 3.41 -6.14
C VAL A 32 -2.49 2.93 -5.87
N TYR A 33 -2.69 2.39 -4.67
CA TYR A 33 -3.98 1.87 -4.22
C TYR A 33 -4.45 2.57 -2.95
N LEU A 34 -5.73 2.94 -2.94
CA LEU A 34 -6.44 3.45 -1.77
C LEU A 34 -7.22 2.31 -1.11
N TYR A 35 -7.07 2.17 0.20
CA TYR A 35 -7.86 1.28 1.04
C TYR A 35 -8.61 2.13 2.06
N THR A 36 -9.93 2.01 2.11
CA THR A 36 -10.78 2.75 3.06
C THR A 36 -11.43 1.79 4.05
N TYR A 37 -12.01 2.31 5.13
CA TYR A 37 -12.85 1.53 6.03
C TYR A 37 -14.00 0.84 5.30
N GLU A 38 -14.56 1.49 4.28
CA GLU A 38 -15.64 0.94 3.47
C GLU A 38 -15.15 -0.22 2.59
N SER A 39 -14.00 -0.08 1.92
CA SER A 39 -13.52 -1.08 0.95
C SER A 39 -12.79 -2.25 1.59
N ALA A 40 -12.07 -2.01 2.69
CA ALA A 40 -11.17 -2.98 3.30
C ALA A 40 -11.54 -3.33 4.75
N GLY A 41 -12.47 -2.59 5.38
CA GLY A 41 -12.83 -2.75 6.79
C GLY A 41 -11.89 -2.00 7.72
N ASN A 42 -12.45 -1.39 8.78
CA ASN A 42 -11.72 -0.55 9.72
C ASN A 42 -10.53 -1.27 10.39
N ALA A 43 -10.75 -2.49 10.90
CA ALA A 43 -9.71 -3.26 11.57
C ALA A 43 -8.51 -3.55 10.65
N ASN A 44 -8.76 -3.79 9.37
CA ASN A 44 -7.71 -4.04 8.39
C ASN A 44 -6.95 -2.76 8.07
N VAL A 45 -7.63 -1.63 7.86
CA VAL A 45 -6.97 -0.34 7.60
C VAL A 45 -6.10 0.07 8.78
N GLU A 46 -6.58 -0.06 10.00
CA GLU A 46 -5.79 0.23 11.20
C GLU A 46 -4.57 -0.71 11.32
N GLN A 47 -4.73 -1.97 10.97
CA GLN A 47 -3.62 -2.92 10.96
C GLN A 47 -2.59 -2.60 9.84
N MET A 48 -3.04 -2.14 8.68
CA MET A 48 -2.17 -1.67 7.60
C MET A 48 -1.36 -0.45 8.06
N LYS A 49 -2.00 0.55 8.68
CA LYS A 49 -1.32 1.74 9.23
C LYS A 49 -0.22 1.34 10.23
N LYS A 50 -0.50 0.38 11.14
CA LYS A 50 0.51 -0.14 12.08
C LYS A 50 1.73 -0.74 11.36
N TYR A 51 1.50 -1.63 10.39
CA TYR A 51 2.62 -2.23 9.64
C TYR A 51 3.38 -1.21 8.79
N ALA A 52 2.70 -0.22 8.24
CA ALA A 52 3.29 0.88 7.49
C ALA A 52 4.26 1.70 8.36
N LEU A 53 3.84 2.04 9.58
CA LEU A 53 4.65 2.77 10.55
C LEU A 53 5.85 1.95 11.06
N ILE A 54 5.67 0.65 11.28
CA ILE A 54 6.75 -0.27 11.69
C ILE A 54 7.76 -0.50 10.56
N GLY A 55 7.33 -0.39 9.30
CA GLY A 55 8.18 -0.66 8.13
C GLY A 55 8.38 -2.15 7.85
N HIS A 56 7.53 -3.03 8.39
CA HIS A 56 7.61 -4.47 8.22
C HIS A 56 6.23 -5.13 8.19
N GLY A 57 6.06 -6.18 7.38
CA GLY A 57 4.85 -7.02 7.36
C GLY A 57 3.69 -6.53 6.50
N LEU A 58 3.72 -5.28 6.01
CA LEU A 58 2.59 -4.69 5.27
C LEU A 58 2.18 -5.50 4.04
N ASN A 59 3.12 -5.81 3.13
CA ASN A 59 2.80 -6.58 1.92
C ASN A 59 2.22 -7.97 2.24
N GLY A 60 2.81 -8.68 3.22
CA GLY A 60 2.31 -10.00 3.60
C GLY A 60 0.90 -9.95 4.20
N PHE A 61 0.59 -8.86 4.93
CA PHE A 61 -0.77 -8.61 5.42
C PHE A 61 -1.75 -8.41 4.27
N LEU A 62 -1.43 -7.53 3.31
CA LEU A 62 -2.27 -7.26 2.14
C LEU A 62 -2.59 -8.55 1.38
N THR A 63 -1.58 -9.37 1.08
CA THR A 63 -1.77 -10.59 0.29
C THR A 63 -2.52 -11.69 1.02
N ARG A 64 -2.48 -11.71 2.35
CA ARG A 64 -3.09 -12.78 3.16
C ARG A 64 -4.51 -12.47 3.62
N PHE A 65 -4.81 -11.21 3.91
CA PHE A 65 -6.05 -10.82 4.59
C PHE A 65 -7.01 -9.99 3.75
N LEU A 66 -6.56 -9.42 2.62
CA LEU A 66 -7.44 -8.63 1.76
C LEU A 66 -7.90 -9.42 0.55
N SER A 67 -9.20 -9.29 0.26
CA SER A 67 -9.81 -9.80 -0.96
C SER A 67 -9.33 -9.03 -2.19
N LYS A 68 -9.37 -9.68 -3.35
CA LYS A 68 -9.16 -9.01 -4.64
C LYS A 68 -10.16 -7.86 -4.78
N GLY A 69 -9.66 -6.66 -5.08
CA GLY A 69 -10.48 -5.45 -5.25
C GLY A 69 -10.72 -4.64 -3.97
N ALA A 70 -10.23 -5.07 -2.81
CA ALA A 70 -10.32 -4.27 -1.57
C ALA A 70 -9.58 -2.93 -1.66
N GLY A 71 -8.57 -2.84 -2.52
CA GLY A 71 -7.88 -1.59 -2.86
C GLY A 71 -8.40 -1.04 -4.18
N ILE A 72 -8.75 0.24 -4.19
CA ILE A 72 -9.12 0.97 -5.40
C ILE A 72 -7.84 1.57 -5.99
N LYS A 73 -7.51 1.22 -7.24
CA LYS A 73 -6.35 1.80 -7.92
C LYS A 73 -6.66 3.26 -8.25
N ILE A 74 -5.86 4.19 -7.73
CA ILE A 74 -6.08 5.64 -7.90
C ILE A 74 -5.05 6.32 -8.81
N GLN A 75 -3.94 5.64 -9.12
CA GLN A 75 -2.95 6.15 -10.07
C GLN A 75 -2.44 5.04 -10.99
N HIS A 76 -2.34 5.37 -12.27
CA HIS A 76 -1.74 4.55 -13.32
C HIS A 76 -0.62 5.39 -13.96
N ASP A 77 0.52 5.48 -13.29
CA ASP A 77 1.73 5.96 -13.95
C ASP A 77 2.34 4.80 -14.74
N SER A 78 1.90 4.66 -15.99
CA SER A 78 2.76 4.08 -17.01
C SER A 78 3.52 5.26 -17.64
N GLU A 79 4.66 5.66 -17.08
CA GLU A 79 5.64 6.36 -17.91
C GLU A 79 6.35 5.31 -18.77
N PRO A 80 6.38 5.45 -20.11
CA PRO A 80 7.09 4.52 -20.96
C PRO A 80 8.57 4.55 -20.61
N ILE A 81 9.17 3.37 -20.47
CA ILE A 81 10.62 3.23 -20.41
C ILE A 81 11.14 3.68 -21.78
N ILE A 82 11.57 4.93 -21.91
CA ILE A 82 12.42 5.33 -23.03
C ILE A 82 13.80 4.76 -22.71
N LEU A 83 14.04 3.54 -23.21
CA LEU A 83 15.39 3.00 -23.34
C LEU A 83 16.13 3.90 -24.34
N ASN A 84 17.08 4.66 -23.81
CA ASN A 84 18.11 5.35 -24.58
C ASN A 84 19.29 4.43 -24.88
#